data_AF-A0A1Y2GV51-F1
#
_entry.id   AF-A0A1Y2GV51-F1
#
_cell.length_a   1.000
_cell.length_b   1.000
_cell.length_c   1.000
_cell.angle_alpha   90.00
_cell.angle_beta   90.00
_cell.angle_gamma   90.00
#
_symmetry.space_group_name_H-M   'P 1'
#
loop_
_entity.id
_entity.type
_entity.pdbx_description
1 polymer ?
#
loop_
_entity_poly.entity_id
_entity_poly.type
_entity_poly.pdbx_seq_one_letter_code
_entity_poly.pdbx_strand_id
1 'polypeptide(L)' 'TQCTNCSTKRTPLWRRDEGGKPLCNACGLFLKLHGRVRPLSLKTDVIKKRVRGGLNS' A
#
# COMPACT_ATOMS: atom_id res chain seq x y z
N THR A 1 -1.33 10.65 8.84
CA THR A 1 -0.90 9.24 8.92
C THR A 1 0.21 8.98 7.91
N GLN A 2 1.27 8.26 8.30
CA GLN A 2 2.42 7.92 7.44
C GLN A 2 2.63 6.41 7.49
N CYS A 3 2.99 5.80 6.35
CA CYS A 3 3.30 4.37 6.29
C CYS A 3 4.59 4.07 7.07
N THR A 4 4.55 3.14 8.02
CA THR A 4 5.73 2.75 8.81
C THR A 4 6.80 2.02 8.00
N ASN A 5 6.44 1.42 6.86
CA ASN A 5 7.37 0.67 6.03
C ASN A 5 8.08 1.54 4.97
N CYS A 6 7.33 2.37 4.23
CA CYS A 6 7.87 3.13 3.08
C CYS A 6 7.73 4.65 3.22
N SER A 7 7.30 5.12 4.38
CA SER A 7 7.15 6.54 4.73
C SER A 7 6.25 7.35 3.80
N THR A 8 5.51 6.69 2.89
CA THR A 8 4.56 7.39 2.03
C THR A 8 3.46 8.03 2.87
N LYS A 9 3.14 9.27 2.52
CA LYS A 9 1.99 10.01 3.04
C LYS A 9 0.78 9.96 2.10
N ARG A 10 0.98 9.40 0.89
CA ARG A 10 -0.03 9.28 -0.16
C ARG A 10 -0.33 7.81 -0.40
N THR A 11 -1.57 7.40 -0.16
CA THR A 11 -2.07 6.05 -0.45
C THR A 11 -3.58 6.11 -0.64
N PRO A 12 -4.16 5.34 -1.58
CA PRO A 12 -5.60 5.31 -1.77
C PRO A 12 -6.34 4.59 -0.63
N LEU A 13 -5.64 3.73 0.11
CA LEU A 13 -6.18 3.01 1.26
C LEU A 13 -5.08 2.81 2.30
N TRP A 14 -5.41 3.04 3.56
CA TRP A 14 -4.54 2.73 4.70
C TRP A 14 -4.87 1.32 5.20
N ARG A 15 -3.84 0.55 5.50
CA ARG A 15 -3.90 -0.76 6.15
C ARG A 15 -3.22 -0.67 7.51
N ARG A 16 -3.40 -1.70 8.34
CA ARG A 16 -2.67 -1.86 9.60
C ARG A 16 -1.96 -3.21 9.60
N ASP A 17 -0.79 -3.28 10.22
CA ASP A 17 -0.17 -4.57 10.56
C ASP A 17 -0.81 -5.19 11.81
N GLU A 18 -0.32 -6.36 12.23
CA GLU A 18 -0.80 -7.06 13.42
C GLU A 18 -0.56 -6.27 14.71
N GLY A 19 0.44 -5.39 14.73
CA GLY A 19 0.71 -4.45 15.83
C GLY A 19 -0.11 -3.17 15.75
N GLY A 20 -1.05 -3.05 14.81
CA GLY A 20 -1.88 -1.87 14.61
C GLY A 20 -1.16 -0.68 13.94
N LYS A 21 0.09 -0.84 13.49
CA LYS A 21 0.88 0.24 12.88
C LYS A 21 0.36 0.55 11.47
N PRO A 22 0.32 1.83 11.08
CA PRO A 22 -0.21 2.23 9.78
C PRO A 22 0.70 1.82 8.61
N LEU A 23 0.13 1.12 7.63
CA LEU A 23 0.76 0.75 6.38
C LEU A 23 0.00 1.32 5.19
N CYS A 24 0.70 1.64 4.10
CA CYS A 24 0.03 1.96 2.84
C CYS A 24 -0.53 0.70 2.18
N ASN A 25 -1.43 0.85 1.21
CA ASN A 25 -2.07 -0.28 0.55
C ASN A 25 -1.04 -1.24 -0.07
N ALA A 26 -0.01 -0.70 -0.74
CA ALA A 26 1.03 -1.51 -1.37
C ALA A 26 1.87 -2.30 -0.35
N CYS A 27 2.27 -1.68 0.76
CA CYS A 27 3.07 -2.35 1.80
C CYS A 27 2.26 -3.41 2.54
N GLY A 28 1.00 -3.10 2.91
CA GLY A 28 0.15 -4.07 3.59
C GLY A 28 -0.22 -5.27 2.70
N LEU A 29 -0.48 -5.03 1.40
CA LEU A 29 -0.72 -6.13 0.45
C LEU A 29 0.54 -6.97 0.23
N PHE A 30 1.69 -6.34 0.05
CA PHE A 30 2.95 -7.06 -0.15
C PHE A 30 3.31 -7.92 1.06
N LEU A 31 3.16 -7.37 2.27
CA LEU A 31 3.39 -8.12 3.51
C LEU A 31 2.45 -9.32 3.63
N LYS A 32 1.15 -9.14 3.35
CA LYS A 32 0.17 -10.23 3.40
C LYS A 32 0.42 -11.32 2.35
N LEU A 33 0.86 -10.95 1.15
CA LEU A 33 1.06 -11.89 0.04
C LEU A 33 2.42 -12.61 0.10
N HIS A 34 3.48 -11.94 0.58
CA HIS A 34 4.84 -12.47 0.55
C HIS A 34 5.40 -12.80 1.94
N GLY A 35 4.70 -12.47 3.02
CA GLY A 35 5.17 -12.68 4.40
C GLY A 35 6.40 -11.85 4.78
N ARG A 36 6.81 -10.88 3.95
CA ARG A 36 8.00 -10.04 4.18
C ARG A 36 7.73 -8.58 3.84
N VAL A 37 8.57 -7.70 4.37
CA VAL A 37 8.45 -6.26 4.12
C VAL A 37 8.67 -5.90 2.65
N ARG A 38 7.94 -4.89 2.17
CA ARG A 38 8.08 -4.41 0.78
C ARG A 38 9.43 -3.72 0.59
N PRO A 39 10.29 -4.17 -0.34
CA PRO A 39 11.55 -3.49 -0.60
C PRO A 39 11.31 -2.09 -1.15
N LEU A 40 12.03 -1.10 -0.61
CA LEU A 40 11.87 0.31 -0.94
C LEU A 40 12.29 0.64 -2.38
N SER A 41 13.13 -0.18 -3.00
CA SER A 41 13.48 -0.08 -4.43
C SER A 41 12.24 -0.13 -5.35
N LEU A 42 11.17 -0.82 -4.94
CA LEU A 42 9.92 -0.90 -5.72
C LEU A 42 8.97 0.29 -5.45
N LYS A 43 9.31 1.19 -4.53
CA LYS A 43 8.49 2.38 -4.26
C LYS A 43 8.62 3.35 -5.44
N THR A 44 7.48 3.67 -6.05
CA THR A 44 7.35 4.84 -6.93
C THR A 44 6.49 5.87 -6.22
N ASP A 45 6.86 7.15 -6.35
CA ASP A 45 6.07 8.27 -5.84
C ASP A 45 4.86 8.59 -6.73
N VAL A 46 4.80 8.01 -7.94
CA VAL A 46 3.69 8.17 -8.87
C VAL A 46 2.66 7.06 -8.64
N ILE A 47 1.51 7.41 -8.07
CA ILE A 47 0.38 6.47 -7.96
C ILE A 47 -0.30 6.35 -9.34
N LYS A 48 -0.02 5.25 -10.04
CA LYS A 48 -0.62 4.97 -11.35
C LYS A 48 -2.10 4.64 -11.17
N LYS A 49 -2.98 5.52 -11.63
CA LYS A 49 -4.43 5.28 -11.65
C LYS A 49 -4.72 4.21 -12.71
N ARG A 50 -5.39 3.13 -12.32
CA ARG A 50 -5.92 2.14 -13.27
C ARG A 50 -7.30 2.60 -13.70
N VAL A 51 -7.63 2.47 -14.99
CA VAL A 51 -9.02 2.62 -15.46
C VAL A 51 -9.81 1.48 -14.82
N ARG A 52 -10.62 1.81 -13.80
CA ARG A 52 -11.54 0.83 -13.21
C ARG A 52 -12.63 0.64 -14.26
N GLY A 53 -12.77 -0.58 -14.79
CA GLY A 53 -13.92 -0.93 -15.63
C GLY A 53 -15.19 -0.56 -14.86
N GLY A 54 -15.94 0.40 -15.40
CA GLY A 54 -17.09 0.98 -14.75
C GLY A 54 -18.16 -0.07 -14.43
N LEU A 55 -18.91 0.22 -13.38
CA LEU A 55 -20.24 -0.30 -13.08
C LEU A 55 -20.97 -0.83 -14.34
N ASN A 56 -21.30 -2.13 -14.33
CA ASN A 56 -22.47 -2.65 -15.02
C ASN A 56 -22.97 -3.87 -14.25
N SER A 57 -23.80 -3.60 -13.25
CA SER A 57 -24.93 -4.43 -12.83
C SER A 57 -25.97 -3.49 -12.26
#